data_AF-A0A4Y2TX73-F1
#
_entry.id   AF-A0A4Y2TX73-F1
#
_cell.length_a   1.000
_cell.length_b   1.000
_cell.length_c   1.000
_cell.angle_alpha   90.00
_cell.angle_beta   90.00
_cell.angle_gamma   90.00
#
_symmetry.space_group_name_H-M   'P 1'
#
loop_
_entity.id
_entity.type
_entity.pdbx_description
1 polymer ?
#
loop_
_entity_poly.entity_id
_entity_poly.type
_entity_poly.pdbx_seq_one_letter_code
_entity_poly.pdbx_strand_id
1 'polypeptide(L)'
;MYSQSILEDHISLIMEPESKFLGYITRTFGTSKCIEQAITDFLLESKISKESLVAFGCDGTNVNVGKYGGVISLLEKKLGKSLQWIICVLHVNELPFRHLFQHIDGSASASIAFSGRIGKDLEICEKRPVFRFHCILTDLPEFSFQGISTDQTYLHRIVSAISTGIFPMD
;
A
#
# COMPACT_ATOMS: atom_id res chain seq x y z
N MET A 1 -34.22 -1.86 20.49
CA MET A 1 -32.90 -1.18 20.46
C MET A 1 -32.29 -1.47 19.10
N TYR A 2 -32.19 -0.48 18.22
CA TYR A 2 -31.44 -0.62 16.97
C TYR A 2 -29.96 -0.41 17.29
N SER A 3 -29.09 -1.33 16.87
CA SER A 3 -27.64 -1.12 16.91
C SER A 3 -27.28 -0.10 15.83
N GLN A 4 -26.54 0.93 16.22
CA GLN A 4 -25.93 1.88 15.28
C GLN A 4 -24.50 1.41 15.02
N SER A 5 -24.14 1.22 13.75
CA SER A 5 -22.76 0.96 13.35
C SER A 5 -22.11 2.28 12.96
N ILE A 6 -20.97 2.60 13.58
CA ILE A 6 -20.17 3.78 13.27
C ILE A 6 -18.98 3.31 12.44
N LEU A 7 -18.74 3.95 11.30
CA LEU A 7 -17.54 3.71 10.52
C LEU A 7 -16.38 4.46 11.20
N GLU A 8 -15.39 3.73 11.68
CA GLU A 8 -14.19 4.30 12.29
C GLU A 8 -12.96 3.93 11.46
N ASP A 9 -12.16 4.93 11.11
CA ASP A 9 -10.88 4.74 10.46
C ASP A 9 -9.81 4.42 11.50
N HIS A 10 -9.18 3.26 11.37
CA HIS A 10 -8.08 2.85 12.24
C HIS A 10 -6.76 2.80 11.47
N ILE A 11 -5.69 3.29 12.09
CA ILE A 11 -4.32 3.03 11.64
C ILE A 11 -3.73 1.96 12.56
N SER A 12 -3.34 0.82 11.98
CA SER A 12 -2.63 -0.22 12.70
C SER A 12 -1.17 0.15 12.90
N LEU A 13 -0.65 -0.08 14.11
CA LEU A 13 0.77 0.09 14.44
C LEU A 13 1.40 -1.29 14.62
N ILE A 14 2.46 -1.54 13.86
CA ILE A 14 3.18 -2.81 13.81
C ILE A 14 4.65 -2.51 14.11
N MET A 15 5.25 -3.33 14.97
CA MET A 15 6.68 -3.28 15.29
C MET A 15 7.43 -4.31 14.45
N GLU A 16 8.43 -3.85 13.72
CA GLU A 16 9.37 -4.68 12.97
C GLU A 16 10.66 -4.91 13.79
N PRO A 17 11.38 -6.03 13.61
CA PRO A 17 11.28 -6.99 12.49
C PRO A 17 10.33 -8.18 12.67
N GLU A 18 9.72 -8.40 13.84
CA GLU A 18 8.85 -9.56 14.08
C GLU A 18 7.40 -9.34 13.62
N SER A 19 7.11 -8.25 12.90
CA SER A 19 5.75 -7.80 12.54
C SER A 19 4.75 -7.88 13.71
N LYS A 20 5.21 -7.53 14.92
CA LYS A 20 4.39 -7.59 16.13
C LYS A 20 3.33 -6.50 16.11
N PHE A 21 2.07 -6.90 16.11
CA PHE A 21 0.96 -5.96 16.27
C PHE A 21 1.01 -5.29 17.65
N LEU A 22 1.11 -3.95 17.67
CA LEU A 22 1.13 -3.16 18.90
C LEU A 22 -0.28 -2.72 19.30
N GLY A 23 -1.10 -2.38 18.31
CA GLY A 23 -2.42 -1.82 18.52
C GLY A 23 -2.87 -0.99 17.32
N TYR A 24 -3.89 -0.17 17.51
CA TYR A 24 -4.39 0.75 16.51
C TYR A 24 -4.67 2.11 17.12
N ILE A 25 -4.61 3.15 16.29
CA ILE A 25 -5.05 4.50 16.64
C ILE A 25 -6.27 4.86 15.79
N THR A 26 -7.27 5.47 16.40
CA THR A 26 -8.49 5.89 15.70
C THR A 26 -8.30 7.30 15.16
N ARG A 27 -8.62 7.50 13.88
CA ARG A 27 -8.56 8.82 13.24
C ARG A 27 -9.81 9.60 13.60
N THR A 28 -9.68 10.64 14.42
CA THR A 28 -10.72 11.68 14.53
C THR A 28 -10.64 12.68 13.38
N PHE A 29 -9.43 12.97 12.88
CA PHE A 29 -9.19 13.86 11.74
C PHE A 29 -7.97 13.41 10.91
N GLY A 30 -8.07 13.48 9.57
CA GLY A 30 -7.04 13.00 8.63
C GLY A 30 -5.81 13.91 8.45
N THR A 31 -5.56 14.86 9.35
CA THR A 31 -4.37 15.71 9.23
C THR A 31 -3.13 14.99 9.76
N SER A 32 -1.98 15.25 9.15
CA SER A 32 -0.70 14.69 9.57
C SER A 32 -0.35 15.01 11.03
N LYS A 33 -0.73 16.19 11.54
CA LYS A 33 -0.54 16.58 12.94
C LYS A 33 -1.35 15.72 13.90
N CYS A 34 -2.61 15.45 13.57
CA CYS A 34 -3.46 14.59 14.40
C CYS A 34 -2.92 13.16 14.45
N ILE A 35 -2.47 12.64 13.29
CA ILE A 35 -1.88 11.30 13.21
C ILE A 35 -0.57 11.22 13.99
N GLU A 36 0.33 12.20 13.82
CA GLU A 36 1.57 12.28 14.59
C GLU A 36 1.30 12.29 16.10
N GLN A 37 0.37 13.15 16.55
CA GLN A 37 0.05 13.26 17.97
C GLN A 37 -0.47 11.94 18.52
N ALA A 38 -1.41 11.30 17.82
CA ALA A 38 -1.96 10.00 18.21
C ALA A 38 -0.89 8.90 18.28
N ILE A 39 0.07 8.89 17.34
CA ILE A 39 1.22 7.96 17.40
C ILE A 39 2.08 8.25 18.63
N THR A 40 2.40 9.52 18.88
CA THR A 40 3.22 9.91 20.04
C THR A 40 2.56 9.55 21.37
N ASP A 41 1.25 9.76 21.49
CA ASP A 41 0.47 9.41 22.68
C ASP A 41 0.44 7.89 22.87
N PHE A 42 0.20 7.13 21.79
CA PHE A 42 0.25 5.67 21.81
C PHE A 42 1.61 5.14 22.28
N LEU A 43 2.73 5.71 21.80
CA LEU A 43 4.07 5.30 22.21
C LEU A 43 4.33 5.57 23.70
N LEU A 44 3.83 6.71 24.21
CA LEU A 44 3.92 7.07 25.62
C LEU A 44 3.12 6.09 26.51
N GLU A 45 1.87 5.83 26.15
CA GLU A 45 0.98 4.92 26.88
C GLU A 45 1.49 3.48 26.87
N SER A 46 2.02 3.03 25.73
CA SER A 46 2.57 1.69 25.54
C SER A 46 3.96 1.52 26.16
N LYS A 47 4.54 2.58 26.76
CA LYS A 47 5.91 2.60 27.32
C LYS A 47 6.97 2.14 26.34
N ILE A 48 6.77 2.39 25.05
CA ILE A 48 7.75 2.09 24.01
C ILE A 48 8.81 3.19 24.05
N SER A 49 10.07 2.80 24.22
CA SER A 49 11.18 3.75 24.25
C SER A 49 11.24 4.52 22.92
N LYS A 50 11.24 5.84 23.03
CA LYS A 50 11.40 6.74 21.89
C LYS A 50 12.83 6.72 21.39
N GLU A 51 13.78 6.46 22.28
CA GLU A 51 15.22 6.43 22.01
C GLU A 51 15.58 5.27 21.10
N SER A 52 14.94 4.11 21.27
CA SER A 52 15.17 2.92 20.43
C SER A 52 14.49 2.97 19.05
N LEU A 53 13.58 3.93 18.80
CA LEU A 53 12.90 4.06 17.51
C LEU A 53 13.86 4.56 16.42
N VAL A 54 14.38 3.68 15.57
CA VAL A 54 15.35 4.05 14.52
C VAL A 54 14.71 4.26 13.15
N ALA A 55 13.54 3.68 12.91
CA ALA A 55 12.88 3.71 11.62
C ALA A 55 11.36 3.86 11.78
N PHE A 56 10.71 4.45 10.77
CA PHE A 56 9.25 4.52 10.70
C PHE A 56 8.80 4.22 9.27
N GLY A 57 7.81 3.34 9.14
CA GLY A 57 7.29 2.90 7.85
C GLY A 57 5.82 3.21 7.66
N CYS A 58 5.46 3.59 6.43
CA CYS A 58 4.08 3.93 6.03
C CYS A 58 3.91 3.95 4.50
N ASP A 59 2.69 4.21 4.04
CA ASP A 59 2.45 4.52 2.63
C ASP A 59 3.10 5.84 2.20
N GLY A 60 3.24 6.03 0.88
CA GLY A 60 3.89 7.21 0.30
C GLY A 60 2.99 8.45 0.18
N THR A 61 1.84 8.51 0.86
CA THR A 61 0.93 9.66 0.72
C THR A 61 1.56 10.94 1.25
N ASN A 62 1.20 12.09 0.67
CA ASN A 62 1.74 13.38 1.10
C ASN A 62 1.46 13.70 2.59
N VAL A 63 0.38 13.15 3.16
CA VAL A 63 0.08 13.27 4.60
C VAL A 63 1.16 12.58 5.45
N ASN A 64 1.69 11.46 4.98
CA ASN A 64 2.70 10.68 5.70
C ASN A 64 4.13 11.17 5.44
N VAL A 65 4.48 11.44 4.16
CA VAL A 65 5.86 11.71 3.74
C VAL A 65 6.16 13.18 3.39
N GLY A 66 5.20 14.09 3.54
CA GLY A 66 5.37 15.50 3.20
C GLY A 66 6.59 16.15 3.89
N LYS A 67 7.45 16.81 3.11
CA LYS A 67 8.73 17.38 3.62
C LYS A 67 8.58 18.26 4.86
N TYR A 68 7.58 19.15 4.89
CA TYR A 68 7.44 20.14 5.97
C TYR A 68 6.40 19.77 7.02
N GLY A 69 5.45 18.90 6.67
CA GLY A 69 4.29 18.60 7.50
C GLY A 69 3.77 17.19 7.33
N GLY A 70 4.55 16.25 6.80
CA GLY A 70 4.23 14.84 6.83
C GLY A 70 4.35 14.27 8.24
N VAL A 71 3.65 13.17 8.52
CA VAL A 71 3.70 12.48 9.82
C VAL A 71 5.14 12.18 10.23
N ILE A 72 5.97 11.62 9.35
CA ILE A 72 7.37 11.28 9.71
C ILE A 72 8.17 12.54 10.02
N SER A 73 8.08 13.57 9.18
CA SER A 73 8.75 14.86 9.39
C SER A 73 8.35 15.53 10.70
N LEU A 74 7.10 15.36 11.14
CA LEU A 74 6.62 15.88 12.43
C LEU A 74 7.11 15.03 13.60
N LEU A 75 7.12 13.69 13.46
CA LEU A 75 7.70 12.78 14.45
C LEU A 75 9.18 13.07 14.70
N GLU A 76 9.98 13.23 13.65
CA GLU A 76 11.41 13.57 13.76
C GLU A 76 11.65 14.86 14.55
N LYS A 77 10.86 15.91 14.27
CA LYS A 77 10.92 17.19 14.99
C LYS A 77 10.60 17.02 16.47
N LYS A 78 9.61 16.19 16.81
CA LYS A 78 9.17 15.99 18.19
C LYS A 78 10.10 15.08 18.98
N LEU A 79 10.71 14.11 18.31
CA LEU A 79 11.70 13.22 18.88
C LEU A 79 13.10 13.87 18.95
N GLY A 80 13.33 14.95 18.22
CA GLY A 80 14.63 15.61 18.14
C GLY A 80 15.70 14.75 17.47
N LYS A 81 15.31 13.80 16.62
CA LYS A 81 16.21 12.91 15.89
C LYS A 81 15.67 12.53 14.51
N SER A 82 16.58 12.23 13.60
CA SER A 82 16.25 11.67 12.29
C SER A 82 15.83 10.21 12.41
N LEU A 83 14.87 9.80 11.60
CA LEU A 83 14.41 8.42 11.47
C LEU A 83 14.79 7.89 10.09
N GLN A 84 14.98 6.58 9.96
CA GLN A 84 15.02 5.93 8.66
C GLN A 84 13.59 5.79 8.12
N TRP A 85 13.34 6.26 6.90
CA TRP A 85 12.02 6.22 6.30
C TRP A 85 11.87 4.91 5.52
N ILE A 86 10.86 4.11 5.85
CA ILE A 86 10.53 2.84 5.18
C ILE A 86 9.23 3.05 4.40
N ILE A 87 9.33 3.53 3.18
CA ILE A 87 8.17 3.93 2.39
C ILE A 87 7.70 2.77 1.51
N CYS A 88 6.38 2.55 1.49
CA CYS A 88 5.76 1.52 0.66
C CYS A 88 6.09 1.73 -0.83
N VAL A 89 6.83 0.78 -1.42
CA VAL A 89 7.20 0.80 -2.85
C VAL A 89 5.97 0.66 -3.76
N LEU A 90 4.92 -0.05 -3.32
CA LEU A 90 3.69 -0.16 -4.10
C LEU A 90 3.04 1.22 -4.32
N HIS A 91 3.08 2.10 -3.31
CA HIS A 91 2.54 3.45 -3.42
C HIS A 91 3.42 4.36 -4.31
N VAL A 92 4.73 4.08 -4.40
CA VAL A 92 5.61 4.77 -5.36
C VAL A 92 5.23 4.43 -6.80
N ASN A 93 4.91 3.17 -7.06
CA ASN A 93 4.48 2.71 -8.39
C ASN A 93 3.07 3.19 -8.76
N GLU A 94 2.25 3.55 -7.77
CA GLU A 94 0.88 4.01 -7.99
C GLU A 94 0.82 5.25 -8.90
N LEU A 95 1.69 6.25 -8.69
CA LEU A 95 1.61 7.51 -9.45
C LEU A 95 1.92 7.34 -10.95
N PRO A 96 3.02 6.69 -11.36
CA PRO A 96 3.26 6.37 -12.78
C PRO A 96 2.13 5.54 -13.39
N PHE A 97 1.67 4.50 -12.69
CA PHE A 97 0.60 3.64 -13.19
C PHE A 97 -0.73 4.38 -13.30
N ARG A 98 -1.07 5.24 -12.35
CA ARG A 98 -2.26 6.09 -12.42
C ARG A 98 -2.23 6.97 -13.67
N HIS A 99 -1.09 7.57 -14.01
CA HIS A 99 -0.98 8.35 -15.24
C HIS A 99 -1.07 7.50 -16.51
N LEU A 100 -0.47 6.30 -16.50
CA LEU A 100 -0.63 5.34 -17.60
C LEU A 100 -2.10 4.93 -17.77
N PHE A 101 -2.78 4.56 -16.69
CA PHE A 101 -4.19 4.17 -16.68
C PHE A 101 -5.10 5.32 -17.11
N GLN A 102 -4.83 6.53 -16.64
CA GLN A 102 -5.52 7.75 -17.11
C GLN A 102 -5.36 7.95 -18.62
N HIS A 103 -4.19 7.65 -19.17
CA HIS A 103 -3.95 7.77 -20.60
C HIS A 103 -4.66 6.68 -21.42
N ILE A 104 -4.63 5.42 -20.98
CA ILE A 104 -5.18 4.28 -21.75
C ILE A 104 -6.68 4.10 -21.56
N ASP A 105 -7.24 4.47 -20.41
CA ASP A 105 -8.64 4.18 -20.05
C ASP A 105 -9.40 5.39 -19.46
N GLY A 106 -8.75 6.55 -19.42
CA GLY A 106 -9.34 7.78 -18.88
C GLY A 106 -9.27 7.89 -17.36
N SER A 107 -9.66 9.06 -16.86
CA SER A 107 -9.62 9.36 -15.43
C SER A 107 -10.68 8.57 -14.66
N ALA A 108 -10.24 7.78 -13.69
CA ALA A 108 -11.14 7.23 -12.68
C ALA A 108 -11.76 8.39 -11.87
N SER A 109 -13.09 8.53 -11.92
CA SER A 109 -13.82 9.37 -10.98
C SER A 109 -13.97 8.59 -9.67
N ALA A 110 -13.37 9.08 -8.59
CA ALA A 110 -13.54 8.65 -7.20
C ALA A 110 -13.94 7.17 -6.94
N SER A 111 -13.01 6.41 -6.35
CA SER A 111 -13.14 5.11 -5.66
C SER A 111 -13.92 3.94 -6.29
N ILE A 112 -14.70 4.06 -7.36
CA ILE A 112 -15.64 2.95 -7.72
C ILE A 112 -15.70 2.56 -9.20
N ALA A 113 -15.28 3.37 -10.17
CA ALA A 113 -15.37 2.90 -11.56
C ALA A 113 -14.28 3.44 -12.49
N PHE A 114 -13.72 2.55 -13.29
CA PHE A 114 -12.96 2.90 -14.47
C PHE A 114 -13.88 3.59 -15.49
N SER A 115 -13.42 4.71 -16.06
CA SER A 115 -14.22 5.47 -17.02
C SER A 115 -14.27 4.82 -18.40
N GLY A 116 -13.17 4.18 -18.80
CA GLY A 116 -12.95 3.69 -20.14
C GLY A 116 -13.39 2.25 -20.32
N ARG A 117 -13.24 1.80 -21.57
CA ARG A 117 -13.73 0.48 -21.99
C ARG A 117 -12.92 -0.65 -21.38
N ILE A 118 -11.60 -0.48 -21.22
CA ILE A 118 -10.71 -1.51 -20.70
C ILE A 118 -11.11 -1.82 -19.26
N GLY A 119 -11.21 -0.80 -18.41
CA GLY A 119 -11.52 -1.00 -17.01
C GLY A 119 -12.97 -1.43 -16.76
N LYS A 120 -13.94 -1.02 -17.60
CA LYS A 120 -15.30 -1.60 -17.58
C LYS A 120 -15.31 -3.08 -17.97
N ASP A 121 -14.48 -3.47 -18.93
CA ASP A 121 -14.36 -4.87 -19.34
C ASP A 121 -13.68 -5.73 -18.25
N LEU A 122 -12.88 -5.13 -17.35
CA LEU A 122 -12.26 -5.83 -16.22
C LEU A 122 -13.28 -6.33 -15.19
N GLU A 123 -14.41 -5.64 -14.99
CA GLU A 123 -15.44 -6.06 -14.01
C GLU A 123 -16.05 -7.44 -14.30
N ILE A 124 -15.92 -7.91 -15.54
CA ILE A 124 -16.43 -9.21 -15.99
C ILE A 124 -15.34 -10.05 -16.65
N CYS A 125 -14.06 -9.72 -16.44
CA CYS A 125 -12.95 -10.38 -17.15
C CYS A 125 -12.86 -11.88 -16.85
N GLU A 126 -13.25 -12.31 -15.66
CA GLU A 126 -13.28 -13.71 -15.22
C GLU A 126 -14.27 -14.56 -16.03
N LYS A 127 -15.30 -13.93 -16.61
CA LYS A 127 -16.29 -14.60 -17.45
C LYS A 127 -15.90 -14.63 -18.93
N ARG A 128 -14.85 -13.93 -19.32
CA ARG A 128 -14.45 -13.82 -20.73
C ARG A 128 -13.52 -14.97 -21.13
N PRO A 129 -13.65 -15.49 -22.35
CA PRO A 129 -12.69 -16.47 -22.84
C PRO A 129 -11.31 -15.84 -22.98
N VAL A 130 -10.28 -16.63 -22.68
CA VAL A 130 -8.89 -16.23 -22.90
C VAL A 130 -8.61 -16.20 -24.40
N PHE A 131 -8.28 -15.02 -24.93
CA PHE A 131 -7.91 -14.86 -26.33
C PHE A 131 -6.42 -15.12 -26.54
N ARG A 132 -6.05 -15.56 -27.74
CA ARG A 132 -4.64 -15.60 -28.17
C ARG A 132 -4.11 -14.18 -28.23
N PHE A 133 -2.94 -13.97 -27.66
CA PHE A 133 -2.23 -12.70 -27.65
C PHE A 133 -0.77 -12.95 -28.04
N HIS A 134 -0.08 -11.87 -28.42
CA HIS A 134 1.37 -11.94 -28.62
C HIS A 134 2.05 -11.90 -27.26
N CYS A 135 2.80 -12.95 -26.93
CA CYS A 135 3.55 -13.03 -25.69
C CYS A 135 4.53 -11.84 -25.57
N ILE A 136 4.61 -11.26 -24.38
CA ILE A 136 5.55 -10.18 -24.08
C ILE A 136 6.75 -10.82 -23.41
N LEU A 137 7.81 -11.04 -24.19
CA LEU A 137 9.05 -11.61 -23.66
C LEU A 137 9.61 -10.71 -22.55
N THR A 138 10.03 -11.34 -21.48
CA THR A 138 10.56 -10.66 -20.30
C THR A 138 11.63 -11.54 -19.67
N ASP A 139 12.70 -10.91 -19.21
CA ASP A 139 13.78 -11.57 -18.49
C ASP A 139 13.40 -11.60 -17.01
N LEU A 140 12.58 -12.59 -16.62
CA LEU A 140 12.30 -12.83 -15.21
C LEU A 140 13.58 -13.36 -14.54
N PRO A 141 14.03 -12.76 -13.43
CA PRO A 141 15.16 -13.30 -12.69
C PRO A 141 14.81 -14.68 -12.14
N GLU A 142 15.78 -15.60 -12.14
CA GLU A 142 15.64 -16.84 -11.38
C GLU A 142 15.73 -16.52 -9.89
N PHE A 143 14.66 -16.81 -9.13
CA PHE A 143 14.65 -16.68 -7.68
C PHE A 143 14.01 -17.89 -7.02
N SER A 144 14.44 -18.16 -5.77
CA SER A 144 13.84 -19.20 -4.94
C SER A 144 12.45 -18.77 -4.50
N PHE A 145 11.46 -19.65 -4.62
CA PHE A 145 10.12 -19.44 -4.06
C PHE A 145 10.10 -19.59 -2.53
N GLN A 146 11.25 -19.86 -1.89
CA GLN A 146 11.37 -19.91 -0.44
C GLN A 146 11.34 -18.49 0.14
N GLY A 147 10.30 -18.17 0.93
CA GLY A 147 10.22 -16.90 1.68
C GLY A 147 9.63 -15.70 0.92
N ILE A 148 9.10 -15.90 -0.28
CA ILE A 148 8.30 -14.88 -0.99
C ILE A 148 6.84 -14.89 -0.50
N SER A 149 6.20 -13.72 -0.59
CA SER A 149 4.80 -13.59 -0.20
C SER A 149 3.85 -14.23 -1.23
N THR A 150 2.60 -14.46 -0.82
CA THR A 150 1.52 -14.89 -1.72
C THR A 150 1.35 -13.92 -2.90
N ASP A 151 1.42 -12.62 -2.64
CA ASP A 151 1.26 -11.58 -3.67
C ASP A 151 2.41 -11.60 -4.67
N GLN A 152 3.65 -11.78 -4.20
CA GLN A 152 4.82 -11.91 -5.08
C GLN A 152 4.74 -13.18 -5.94
N THR A 153 4.29 -14.29 -5.35
CA THR A 153 4.06 -15.54 -6.06
C THR A 153 3.00 -15.37 -7.14
N TYR A 154 1.90 -14.68 -6.82
CA TYR A 154 0.83 -14.40 -7.78
C TYR A 154 1.30 -13.49 -8.91
N LEU A 155 2.05 -12.42 -8.60
CA LEU A 155 2.65 -11.55 -9.60
C LEU A 155 3.58 -12.34 -10.55
N HIS A 156 4.43 -13.22 -10.01
CA HIS A 156 5.29 -14.07 -10.82
C HIS A 156 4.48 -14.96 -11.77
N ARG A 157 3.38 -15.58 -11.30
CA ARG A 157 2.49 -16.39 -12.14
C ARG A 157 1.90 -15.56 -13.28
N ILE A 158 1.44 -14.34 -13.01
CA ILE A 158 0.90 -13.44 -14.04
C ILE A 158 1.95 -13.12 -15.09
N VAL A 159 3.16 -12.72 -14.67
CA VAL A 159 4.23 -12.33 -15.60
C VAL A 159 4.67 -13.52 -16.45
N SER A 160 4.79 -14.71 -15.85
CA SER A 160 5.12 -15.95 -16.56
C SER A 160 4.04 -16.35 -17.58
N ALA A 161 2.76 -16.21 -17.24
CA ALA A 161 1.67 -16.50 -18.16
C ALA A 161 1.67 -15.53 -19.36
N ILE A 162 1.94 -14.25 -19.13
CA ILE A 162 2.04 -13.23 -20.20
C ILE A 162 3.27 -13.50 -21.09
N SER A 163 4.40 -13.93 -20.52
CA SER A 163 5.64 -14.12 -21.28
C SER A 163 5.69 -15.43 -22.07
N THR A 164 5.03 -16.47 -21.57
CA THR A 164 5.02 -17.80 -22.22
C THR A 164 3.74 -18.07 -23.00
N GLY A 165 2.65 -17.35 -22.71
CA GLY A 165 1.31 -17.67 -23.21
C GLY A 165 0.71 -18.93 -22.60
N ILE A 166 1.36 -19.51 -21.58
CA ILE A 166 0.92 -20.73 -20.88
C ILE A 166 0.20 -20.30 -19.61
N PHE A 167 -1.07 -20.67 -19.50
CA PHE A 167 -1.87 -20.38 -18.32
C PHE A 167 -1.78 -21.57 -17.35
N PRO A 168 -1.47 -21.33 -16.06
CA PRO A 168 -1.54 -22.39 -15.07
C PRO A 168 -2.98 -22.90 -15.00
N MET A 169 -3.15 -24.20 -15.20
CA MET A 169 -4.41 -24.87 -14.90
C MET A 169 -4.49 -24.95 -13.39
N ASP A 170 -5.45 -24.23 -12.79
CA ASP A 170 -5.78 -24.42 -11.38
C ASP A 170 -6.42 -25.81 -11.16
#